data_AF-A0A645DY26-F1
#
_entry.id   AF-A0A645DY26-F1
#
_cell.length_a   1.000
_cell.length_b   1.000
_cell.length_c   1.000
_cell.angle_alpha   90.00
_cell.angle_beta   90.00
_cell.angle_gamma   90.00
#
_symmetry.space_group_name_H-M   'P 1'
#
loop_
_entity.id
_entity.type
_entity.pdbx_description
1 polymer ?
#
loop_
_entity_poly.entity_id
_entity_poly.type
_entity_poly.pdbx_seq_one_letter_code
_entity_poly.pdbx_strand_id
1 'polypeptide(L)'
;MSNIDIQVLYTQEKQGTSKTGKTYQILEVTFKNLTMGGKAESKQLFDFVVDKSMWKTLVESKPGDTFTIEREKDKREGKYWDWVGIARQDNPPADSPAPAFIVNKTAPRSNYETPEERAIKQRYIIRQSCLNVAVQITPGSPPEAVVKMAKEFEDYVLSPFDTPTPAAISVGDMSDDIPF
;
A
#
# COMPACT_ATOMS: atom_id res chain seq x y z
N MET A 1 2.49 0.66 -15.56
CA MET A 1 3.48 0.17 -14.58
C MET A 1 2.79 0.08 -13.23
N SER A 2 2.93 -1.05 -12.54
CA SER A 2 2.34 -1.29 -11.22
C SER A 2 3.43 -1.84 -10.31
N ASN A 3 3.48 -1.38 -9.06
CA ASN A 3 4.47 -1.83 -8.10
C ASN A 3 3.83 -2.79 -7.09
N ILE A 4 4.58 -3.81 -6.67
CA ILE A 4 4.19 -4.75 -5.62
C ILE A 4 5.33 -4.91 -4.64
N ASP A 5 5.01 -5.00 -3.36
CA ASP A 5 5.96 -5.33 -2.31
C ASP A 5 5.89 -6.82 -2.06
N ILE A 6 7.05 -7.44 -2.10
CA ILE A 6 7.21 -8.88 -1.93
C ILE A 6 8.19 -9.15 -0.80
N GLN A 7 7.94 -10.23 -0.07
CA GLN A 7 8.91 -10.84 0.83
C GLN A 7 9.36 -12.16 0.23
N VAL A 8 10.65 -12.32 -0.06
CA VAL A 8 11.18 -13.56 -0.61
C VAL A 8 11.08 -14.66 0.44
N LEU A 9 10.53 -15.81 0.07
CA LEU A 9 10.48 -17.00 0.93
C LEU A 9 11.57 -17.98 0.50
N TYR A 10 11.74 -18.17 -0.80
CA TYR A 10 12.69 -19.14 -1.34
C TYR A 10 12.99 -18.82 -2.81
N THR A 11 14.23 -19.07 -3.23
CA THR A 11 14.68 -18.92 -4.63
C THR A 11 15.34 -20.22 -5.10
N GLN A 12 15.05 -20.62 -6.34
CA GLN A 12 15.62 -21.81 -6.96
C GLN A 12 16.07 -21.53 -8.39
N GLU A 13 17.33 -21.81 -8.68
CA GLU A 13 17.89 -21.75 -10.04
C GLU A 13 17.72 -23.09 -10.76
N LYS A 14 17.29 -23.03 -12.02
CA LYS A 14 17.17 -24.15 -12.95
C LYS A 14 17.76 -23.75 -14.30
N GLN A 15 18.32 -24.71 -15.03
CA GLN A 15 18.73 -24.50 -16.42
C GLN A 15 17.71 -25.13 -17.36
N GLY A 16 17.32 -24.38 -18.40
CA GLY A 16 16.46 -24.85 -19.47
C GLY A 16 17.21 -24.86 -20.81
N THR A 17 16.75 -25.70 -21.73
CA THR A 17 17.25 -25.73 -23.11
C THR A 17 16.09 -25.39 -24.04
N SER A 18 16.30 -24.42 -24.93
CA SER A 18 15.31 -24.03 -25.93
C SER A 18 15.23 -25.07 -27.05
N LYS A 19 14.15 -25.02 -27.85
CA LYS A 19 13.98 -25.91 -29.03
C LYS A 19 15.13 -25.79 -30.04
N THR A 20 15.90 -24.70 -29.99
CA THR A 20 17.05 -24.42 -30.86
C THR A 20 18.39 -24.80 -30.20
N GLY A 21 18.37 -25.50 -29.05
CA GLY A 21 19.58 -25.97 -28.36
C GLY A 21 20.31 -24.90 -27.54
N LYS A 22 19.82 -23.65 -27.49
CA LYS A 22 20.38 -22.61 -26.63
C LYS A 22 19.94 -22.82 -25.18
N THR A 23 20.89 -22.81 -24.25
CA THR A 23 20.62 -22.87 -22.81
C THR A 23 20.20 -21.50 -22.29
N TYR A 24 19.31 -21.49 -21.30
CA TYR A 24 18.86 -20.30 -20.60
C TYR A 24 18.66 -20.64 -19.12
N GLN A 25 18.80 -19.64 -18.26
CA GLN A 25 18.58 -19.81 -16.83
C GLN A 25 17.15 -19.43 -16.45
N ILE A 26 16.58 -20.19 -15.53
CA ILE A 26 15.25 -20.01 -14.96
C ILE A 26 15.43 -19.82 -13.46
N LEU A 27 14.92 -18.73 -12.92
CA LEU A 27 14.89 -18.46 -11.50
C LEU A 27 13.45 -18.54 -11.02
N GLU A 28 13.15 -19.51 -10.18
CA GLU A 28 11.86 -19.65 -9.53
C GLU A 28 11.91 -18.95 -8.17
N VAL A 29 11.16 -17.85 -8.05
CA VAL A 29 11.08 -17.04 -6.84
C VAL A 29 9.73 -17.29 -6.19
N THR A 30 9.75 -17.90 -5.01
CA THR A 30 8.58 -18.01 -4.14
C THR A 30 8.60 -16.83 -3.17
N PHE A 31 7.53 -16.05 -3.15
CA PHE A 31 7.45 -14.83 -2.37
C PHE A 31 6.06 -14.64 -1.76
N LYS A 32 5.99 -13.91 -0.66
CA LYS A 32 4.75 -13.45 -0.05
C LYS A 32 4.43 -12.06 -0.60
N ASN A 33 3.26 -11.90 -1.20
CA ASN A 33 2.80 -10.61 -1.72
C ASN A 33 2.23 -9.75 -0.58
N LEU A 34 2.97 -8.73 -0.14
CA LEU A 34 2.57 -7.87 0.96
C LEU A 34 1.49 -6.86 0.55
N THR A 35 1.43 -6.48 -0.73
CA THR A 35 0.45 -5.51 -1.25
C THR A 35 -0.94 -6.11 -1.49
N MET A 36 -1.02 -7.42 -1.78
CA MET A 36 -2.28 -8.12 -2.15
C MET A 36 -2.76 -9.09 -1.06
N GLY A 37 -2.58 -8.74 0.23
CA GLY A 37 -3.15 -9.49 1.35
C GLY A 37 -2.31 -10.66 1.85
N GLY A 38 -1.00 -10.69 1.58
CA GLY A 38 -0.05 -11.60 2.22
C GLY A 38 -0.05 -13.03 1.68
N LYS A 39 -0.57 -13.26 0.48
CA LYS A 39 -0.58 -14.60 -0.14
C LYS A 39 0.82 -15.00 -0.61
N ALA A 40 1.17 -16.27 -0.42
CA ALA A 40 2.38 -16.84 -1.00
C ALA A 40 2.13 -17.19 -2.46
N GLU A 41 2.95 -16.67 -3.34
CA GLU A 41 2.92 -16.87 -4.79
C GLU A 41 4.32 -17.28 -5.27
N SER A 42 4.39 -17.99 -6.39
CA SER A 42 5.66 -18.30 -7.06
C SER A 42 5.65 -17.75 -8.47
N LYS A 43 6.80 -17.20 -8.89
CA LYS A 43 7.00 -16.72 -10.26
C LYS A 43 8.30 -17.28 -10.82
N GLN A 44 8.20 -17.80 -12.03
CA GLN A 44 9.36 -18.16 -12.83
C GLN A 44 9.81 -16.94 -13.63
N LEU A 45 11.10 -16.64 -13.52
CA LEU A 45 11.79 -15.59 -14.21
C LEU A 45 12.81 -16.22 -15.15
N PHE A 46 12.96 -15.64 -16.33
CA PHE A 46 13.91 -16.08 -17.31
C PHE A 46 14.99 -15.02 -17.47
N ASP A 47 16.24 -15.44 -17.60
CA ASP A 47 17.42 -14.57 -17.73
C ASP A 47 17.36 -13.59 -18.92
N PHE A 48 16.59 -13.93 -19.96
CA PHE A 48 16.40 -13.09 -21.14
C PHE A 48 15.24 -12.09 -21.02
N VAL A 49 14.37 -12.23 -20.02
CA VAL A 49 13.24 -11.31 -19.78
C VAL A 49 13.60 -10.25 -18.75
N VAL A 50 14.43 -10.63 -17.78
CA VAL A 50 14.77 -9.79 -16.62
C VAL A 50 16.13 -9.15 -16.80
N ASP A 51 16.27 -7.90 -16.36
CA ASP A 51 17.57 -7.22 -16.36
C ASP A 51 18.61 -7.97 -15.51
N LYS A 52 19.87 -7.98 -15.99
CA LYS A 52 20.99 -8.69 -15.34
C LYS A 52 21.22 -8.26 -13.88
N SER A 53 21.02 -6.97 -13.59
CA SER A 53 21.15 -6.41 -12.23
C SER A 53 20.07 -6.97 -11.30
N MET A 54 18.84 -7.05 -11.77
CA MET A 54 17.72 -7.63 -11.02
C MET A 54 17.91 -9.13 -10.80
N TRP A 55 18.35 -9.85 -11.84
CA TRP A 55 18.65 -11.27 -11.74
C TRP A 55 19.65 -11.56 -10.63
N LYS A 56 20.80 -10.86 -10.63
CA LYS A 56 21.82 -11.02 -9.58
C LYS A 56 21.28 -10.71 -8.20
N THR A 57 20.48 -9.64 -8.08
CA THR A 57 19.86 -9.24 -6.81
C THR A 57 18.91 -10.30 -6.26
N LEU A 58 18.13 -10.95 -7.13
CA LEU A 58 17.20 -12.02 -6.73
C LEU A 58 17.94 -13.32 -6.40
N VAL A 59 19.01 -13.64 -7.11
CA VAL A 59 19.87 -14.80 -6.78
C VAL A 59 20.55 -14.63 -5.43
N GLU A 60 21.05 -13.43 -5.14
CA GLU A 60 21.69 -13.10 -3.85
C GLU A 60 20.68 -12.81 -2.72
N SER A 61 19.38 -12.82 -3.01
CA SER A 61 18.35 -12.56 -2.02
C SER A 61 18.21 -13.72 -1.03
N LYS A 62 17.94 -13.39 0.23
CA LYS A 62 17.71 -14.38 1.28
C LYS A 62 16.22 -14.52 1.59
N PRO A 63 15.79 -15.70 2.07
CA PRO A 63 14.48 -15.86 2.70
C PRO A 63 14.28 -14.79 3.78
N GLY A 64 13.20 -14.02 3.68
CA GLY A 64 12.87 -12.93 4.57
C GLY A 64 13.12 -11.54 4.00
N ASP A 65 13.99 -11.40 2.97
CA ASP A 65 14.29 -10.11 2.33
C ASP A 65 13.02 -9.53 1.68
N THR A 66 12.82 -8.22 1.85
CA THR A 66 11.70 -7.50 1.24
C THR A 66 12.14 -6.59 0.09
N PHE A 67 11.40 -6.67 -1.01
CA PHE A 67 11.67 -5.92 -2.23
C PHE A 67 10.39 -5.29 -2.77
N THR A 68 10.53 -4.09 -3.32
CA THR A 68 9.52 -3.47 -4.18
C THR A 68 9.84 -3.84 -5.62
N ILE A 69 8.94 -4.57 -6.25
CA ILE A 69 9.03 -5.01 -7.64
C ILE A 69 8.15 -4.12 -8.49
N GLU A 70 8.74 -3.55 -9.54
CA GLU A 70 8.01 -2.89 -10.60
C GLU A 70 7.65 -3.92 -11.66
N ARG A 71 6.37 -3.98 -12.02
CA ARG A 71 5.86 -4.87 -13.07
C ARG A 71 5.15 -4.10 -14.17
N GLU A 72 5.36 -4.57 -15.39
CA GLU A 72 4.66 -4.11 -16.59
C GLU A 72 3.90 -5.29 -17.20
N LYS A 73 2.75 -5.02 -17.84
CA LYS A 73 2.12 -6.05 -18.68
C LYS A 73 2.93 -6.16 -19.96
N ASP A 74 3.21 -7.37 -20.42
CA ASP A 74 3.89 -7.59 -21.69
C ASP A 74 3.16 -6.83 -22.81
N LYS A 75 3.90 -6.04 -23.57
CA LYS A 75 3.39 -5.22 -24.67
C LYS A 75 2.97 -6.04 -25.89
N ARG A 76 3.37 -7.31 -25.97
CA ARG A 76 3.02 -8.20 -27.10
C ARG A 76 1.64 -8.83 -26.95
N GLU A 77 1.38 -9.47 -25.82
CA GLU A 77 0.12 -10.21 -25.59
C GLU A 77 -0.72 -9.68 -24.42
N GLY A 78 -0.18 -8.81 -23.55
CA GLY A 78 -0.89 -8.27 -22.39
C GLY A 78 -1.29 -9.31 -21.33
N LYS A 79 -0.91 -10.57 -21.52
CA LYS A 79 -1.36 -11.74 -20.77
C LYS A 79 -0.53 -12.01 -19.52
N TYR A 80 0.74 -11.60 -19.52
CA TYR A 80 1.68 -11.84 -18.43
C TYR A 80 2.19 -10.53 -17.81
N TRP A 81 2.49 -10.59 -16.52
CA TRP A 81 3.14 -9.51 -15.79
C TRP A 81 4.64 -9.77 -15.71
N ASP A 82 5.42 -8.94 -16.39
CA ASP A 82 6.87 -8.99 -16.39
C ASP A 82 7.43 -8.09 -15.31
N TRP A 83 8.51 -8.54 -14.68
CA TRP A 83 9.21 -7.77 -13.66
C TRP A 83 10.26 -6.92 -14.36
N VAL A 84 10.07 -5.60 -14.30
CA VAL A 84 10.89 -4.61 -15.01
C VAL A 84 11.80 -3.82 -14.07
N GLY A 85 11.54 -3.87 -12.76
CA GLY A 85 12.39 -3.24 -11.75
C GLY A 85 12.37 -4.00 -10.42
N ILE A 86 13.48 -3.92 -9.69
CA ILE A 86 13.59 -4.39 -8.31
C ILE A 86 14.25 -3.32 -7.46
N ALA A 87 13.69 -3.06 -6.29
CA ALA A 87 14.28 -2.21 -5.27
C ALA A 87 14.26 -2.94 -3.92
N ARG A 88 15.40 -3.02 -3.22
CA ARG A 88 15.40 -3.50 -1.82
C ARG A 88 14.71 -2.46 -0.95
N GLN A 89 13.80 -2.88 -0.07
CA GLN A 89 13.15 -1.95 0.85
C GLN A 89 14.12 -1.43 1.93
N ASP A 90 15.13 -2.23 2.32
CA ASP A 90 16.18 -1.82 3.26
C ASP A 90 17.26 -0.92 2.64
N ASN A 91 17.38 -0.90 1.31
CA ASN A 91 18.34 -0.07 0.59
C ASN A 91 17.84 0.12 -0.85
N PRO A 92 16.98 1.12 -1.12
CA PRO A 92 16.50 1.37 -2.47
C PRO A 92 17.69 1.60 -3.42
N PRO A 93 17.63 1.14 -4.67
CA PRO A 93 18.76 1.21 -5.58
C PRO A 93 19.14 2.67 -5.80
N ALA A 94 20.44 2.95 -5.66
CA ALA A 94 21.01 4.22 -6.09
C ALA A 94 20.89 4.30 -7.61
N ASP A 95 20.04 5.22 -8.08
CA ASP A 95 20.00 5.62 -9.48
C ASP A 95 21.41 6.00 -9.96
N SER A 96 21.77 5.51 -11.15
CA SER A 96 22.99 5.90 -11.86
C SER A 96 23.07 7.43 -12.06
N PRO A 97 24.28 8.01 -12.11
CA PRO A 97 24.47 9.44 -11.94
C PRO A 97 23.98 10.23 -13.16
N ALA A 98 22.83 10.88 -13.04
CA ALA A 98 22.49 12.07 -13.80
C ALA A 98 23.13 13.31 -13.12
N PRO A 99 23.50 14.37 -13.87
CA PRO A 99 24.43 15.38 -13.40
C PRO A 99 23.93 16.11 -12.16
N ALA A 100 24.88 16.43 -11.28
CA ALA A 100 24.67 16.94 -9.93
C ALA A 100 23.70 18.14 -9.88
N PHE A 101 22.48 17.88 -9.44
CA PHE A 101 21.70 18.87 -8.73
C PHE A 101 21.94 18.66 -7.23
N ILE A 102 22.24 19.75 -6.53
CA ILE A 102 22.33 19.77 -5.07
C ILE A 102 20.95 19.37 -4.53
N VAL A 103 20.78 18.09 -4.22
CA VAL A 103 19.59 17.59 -3.54
C VAL A 103 19.92 17.55 -2.07
N ASN A 104 19.45 18.57 -1.35
CA ASN A 104 19.28 18.48 0.09
C ASN A 104 18.54 17.18 0.38
N LYS A 105 19.18 16.26 1.12
CA LYS A 105 18.58 15.01 1.61
C LYS A 105 17.32 15.34 2.40
N THR A 106 16.19 15.32 1.72
CA THR A 106 14.87 15.29 2.36
C THR A 106 14.50 13.81 2.45
N ALA A 107 14.16 13.36 3.64
CA ALA A 107 13.69 11.99 3.90
C ALA A 107 12.66 11.57 2.85
N PRO A 108 12.58 10.27 2.48
CA PRO A 108 11.65 9.77 1.47
C PRO A 108 10.27 10.31 1.79
N ARG A 109 9.74 11.14 0.89
CA ARG A 109 8.46 11.82 1.07
C ARG A 109 7.41 10.73 1.16
N SER A 110 7.00 10.41 2.38
CA SER A 110 5.86 9.57 2.62
C SER A 110 4.70 10.10 1.79
N ASN A 111 4.30 9.35 0.76
CA ASN A 111 3.04 9.56 0.06
C ASN A 111 1.86 9.08 0.94
N TYR A 112 1.98 9.29 2.24
CA TYR A 112 0.89 9.13 3.19
C TYR A 112 0.08 10.40 3.09
N GLU A 113 -1.21 10.21 2.82
CA GLU A 113 -2.21 11.25 2.94
C GLU A 113 -2.03 11.98 4.28
N THR A 114 -1.87 13.29 4.22
CA THR A 114 -1.72 14.13 5.41
C THR A 114 -2.96 13.93 6.31
N PRO A 115 -2.81 14.04 7.65
CA PRO A 115 -3.96 13.94 8.56
C PRO A 115 -5.15 14.82 8.13
N GLU A 116 -4.85 15.99 7.57
CA GLU A 116 -5.81 16.96 7.06
C GLU A 116 -6.54 16.44 5.82
N GLU A 117 -5.82 15.90 4.83
CA GLU A 117 -6.43 15.28 3.65
C GLU A 117 -7.30 14.08 4.04
N ARG A 118 -6.86 13.25 5.00
CA ARG A 118 -7.63 12.11 5.50
C ARG A 118 -8.92 12.56 6.20
N ALA A 119 -8.88 13.62 7.00
CA ALA A 119 -10.06 14.19 7.63
C ALA A 119 -11.05 14.75 6.58
N ILE A 120 -10.54 15.38 5.51
CA ILE A 120 -11.36 15.86 4.40
C ILE A 120 -12.03 14.68 3.67
N LYS A 121 -11.30 13.61 3.36
CA LYS A 121 -11.89 12.41 2.74
C LYS A 121 -12.94 11.75 3.62
N GLN A 122 -12.69 11.65 4.93
CA GLN A 122 -13.69 11.14 5.88
C GLN A 122 -14.96 11.98 5.84
N ARG A 123 -14.84 13.32 5.80
CA ARG A 123 -16.01 14.20 5.64
C ARG A 123 -16.75 13.95 4.32
N TYR A 124 -16.05 13.74 3.20
CA TYR A 124 -16.71 13.43 1.93
C TYR A 124 -17.45 12.11 1.96
N ILE A 125 -16.89 11.08 2.61
CA ILE A 125 -17.53 9.78 2.78
C ILE A 125 -18.81 9.93 3.60
N ILE A 126 -18.76 10.68 4.71
CA ILE A 126 -19.92 10.96 5.55
C ILE A 126 -21.02 11.67 4.74
N ARG A 127 -20.66 12.73 3.99
CA ARG A 127 -21.61 13.45 3.13
C ARG A 127 -22.28 12.57 2.09
N GLN A 128 -21.50 11.72 1.41
CA GLN A 128 -22.04 10.79 0.41
C GLN A 128 -22.98 9.76 1.04
N SER A 129 -22.65 9.27 2.24
CA SER A 129 -23.51 8.35 2.98
C SER A 129 -24.82 9.01 3.41
N CYS A 130 -24.77 10.21 4.00
CA CYS A 130 -25.95 10.97 4.42
C CYS A 130 -26.89 11.29 3.25
N LEU A 131 -26.33 11.65 2.08
CA LEU A 131 -27.12 11.88 0.86
C LEU A 131 -27.83 10.60 0.38
N ASN A 132 -27.14 9.46 0.37
CA ASN A 132 -27.76 8.19 -0.02
C ASN A 132 -28.90 7.80 0.92
N VAL A 133 -28.76 8.02 2.22
CA VAL A 133 -29.82 7.78 3.21
C VAL A 133 -30.99 8.74 3.01
N ALA A 134 -30.73 10.04 2.81
CA ALA A 134 -31.77 11.04 2.57
C ALA A 134 -32.62 10.71 1.33
N VAL A 135 -31.98 10.30 0.23
CA VAL A 135 -32.68 9.88 -1.00
C VAL A 135 -33.62 8.70 -0.76
N GLN A 136 -33.25 7.75 0.11
CA GLN A 136 -34.07 6.59 0.44
C GLN A 136 -35.28 6.96 1.31
N ILE A 137 -35.13 7.93 2.22
CA ILE A 137 -36.20 8.35 3.13
C ILE A 137 -37.21 9.26 2.42
N THR A 138 -36.75 10.11 1.49
CA THR A 138 -37.60 11.07 0.78
C THR A 138 -37.64 10.81 -0.74
N PRO A 139 -38.15 9.66 -1.19
CA PRO A 139 -38.23 9.35 -2.62
C PRO A 139 -39.18 10.33 -3.32
N GLY A 140 -38.73 10.92 -4.44
CA GLY A 140 -39.53 11.86 -5.23
C GLY A 140 -39.60 13.29 -4.69
N SER A 141 -38.88 13.61 -3.61
CA SER A 141 -38.74 14.98 -3.13
C SER A 141 -37.80 15.80 -4.02
N PRO A 142 -37.97 17.13 -4.09
CA PRO A 142 -37.06 17.99 -4.84
C PRO A 142 -35.63 17.89 -4.26
N PRO A 143 -34.59 18.07 -5.09
CA PRO A 143 -33.20 17.91 -4.67
C PRO A 143 -32.83 18.83 -3.50
N GLU A 144 -33.47 20.01 -3.40
CA GLU A 144 -33.27 20.94 -2.29
C GLU A 144 -33.69 20.36 -0.94
N ALA A 145 -34.79 19.61 -0.89
CA ALA A 145 -35.27 18.98 0.35
C ALA A 145 -34.35 17.82 0.77
N VAL A 146 -33.87 17.04 -0.20
CA VAL A 146 -32.89 15.96 0.03
C VAL A 146 -31.59 16.51 0.60
N VAL A 147 -31.09 17.63 0.07
CA VAL A 147 -29.87 18.28 0.56
C VAL A 147 -30.05 18.86 1.96
N LYS A 148 -31.22 19.43 2.29
CA LYS A 148 -31.52 19.91 3.64
C LYS A 148 -31.52 18.76 4.65
N MET A 149 -32.22 17.67 4.35
CA MET A 149 -32.25 16.47 5.19
C MET A 149 -30.85 15.85 5.37
N ALA A 150 -30.07 15.78 4.29
CA ALA A 150 -28.70 15.25 4.35
C ALA A 150 -27.77 16.11 5.23
N LYS A 151 -27.98 17.43 5.27
CA LYS A 151 -27.24 18.32 6.19
C LYS A 151 -27.60 18.08 7.64
N GLU A 152 -28.87 17.87 7.95
CA GLU A 152 -29.30 17.52 9.32
C GLU A 152 -28.66 16.20 9.78
N PHE A 153 -28.53 15.21 8.88
CA PHE A 153 -27.82 13.97 9.19
C PHE A 153 -26.30 14.15 9.31
N GLU A 154 -25.69 14.99 8.46
CA GLU A 154 -24.26 15.33 8.58
C GLU A 154 -23.99 15.98 9.94
N ASP A 155 -24.81 16.95 10.34
CA ASP A 155 -24.68 17.66 11.62
C ASP A 155 -24.89 16.72 12.81
N TYR A 156 -25.84 15.79 12.73
CA TYR A 156 -26.05 14.78 13.77
C TYR A 156 -24.85 13.83 13.91
N VAL A 157 -24.26 13.37 12.80
CA VAL A 157 -23.12 12.44 12.80
C VAL A 157 -21.82 13.13 13.23
N LEU A 158 -21.64 14.40 12.85
CA LEU A 158 -20.46 15.19 13.22
C LEU A 158 -20.58 15.85 14.59
N SER A 159 -21.78 15.88 15.19
CA SER A 159 -21.94 16.33 16.56
C SER A 159 -21.06 15.46 17.46
N PRO A 160 -20.18 16.05 18.29
CA PRO A 160 -19.50 15.28 19.30
C PRO A 160 -20.59 14.60 20.13
N PHE A 161 -20.48 13.28 20.28
CA PHE A 161 -21.29 12.59 21.28
C PHE A 161 -21.11 13.35 22.59
N ASP A 162 -22.21 13.59 23.29
CA ASP A 162 -22.19 14.06 24.67
C ASP A 162 -21.63 12.90 25.52
N THR A 163 -20.35 12.58 25.31
CA THR A 163 -19.61 11.73 26.23
C THR A 163 -19.61 12.51 27.52
N PRO A 164 -20.14 11.95 28.63
CA PRO A 164 -20.01 12.60 29.92
C PRO A 164 -18.53 12.96 30.04
N THR A 165 -18.27 14.26 30.19
CA THR A 165 -16.93 14.77 30.46
C THR A 165 -16.31 13.83 31.47
N PRO A 166 -15.19 13.14 31.18
CA PRO A 166 -14.47 12.49 32.25
C PRO A 166 -14.06 13.66 33.15
N ALA A 167 -14.82 13.88 34.23
CA ALA A 167 -14.42 14.75 35.30
C ALA A 167 -12.96 14.41 35.54
N ALA A 168 -12.08 15.39 35.36
CA ALA A 168 -10.68 15.23 35.64
C ALA A 168 -10.60 14.56 37.01
N ILE A 169 -10.23 13.27 37.03
CA ILE A 169 -9.91 12.60 38.27
C ILE A 169 -8.61 13.29 38.70
N SER A 170 -8.78 14.36 39.46
CA SER A 170 -7.73 14.98 40.24
C SER A 170 -7.13 13.83 41.06
N VAL A 171 -5.90 13.45 40.74
CA VAL A 171 -5.09 12.48 41.51
C VAL A 171 -4.69 13.08 42.88
N GLY A 172 -5.37 14.13 43.33
CA GLY A 172 -5.16 14.80 44.61
C GLY A 172 -6.04 14.31 45.76
N ASP A 173 -6.96 13.37 45.52
CA ASP A 173 -7.89 12.86 46.56
C ASP A 173 -7.82 11.34 46.72
N MET A 174 -6.60 10.77 46.66
CA MET A 174 -6.33 9.45 47.23
C MET A 174 -5.94 9.64 48.70
N SER A 175 -6.93 9.86 49.56
CA SER A 175 -6.75 9.84 51.00
C SER A 175 -6.42 8.42 51.47
N ASP A 176 -5.12 8.17 51.65
CA ASP A 176 -4.48 7.37 52.69
C ASP A 176 -5.38 6.37 53.44
N ASP A 177 -5.67 5.22 52.81
CA ASP A 177 -6.28 4.05 53.47
C ASP A 177 -5.43 2.80 53.21
N ILE A 178 -4.24 2.80 53.80
CA ILE A 178 -3.39 1.60 53.92
C ILE A 178 -3.27 1.29 55.42
N PRO A 179 -3.96 0.27 55.95
CA PRO A 179 -3.79 -0.13 57.34
C PRO A 179 -2.41 -0.79 57.54
N PHE A 180 -1.72 -0.39 58.61
CA PHE A 180 -0.46 -0.97 59.10
C PHE A 180 -0.62 -2.43 59.54
#